data_AF-A0A2S8ZDZ9-F1
#
_entry.id   AF-A0A2S8ZDZ9-F1
#
_cell.length_a   1.000
_cell.length_b   1.000
_cell.length_c   1.000
_cell.angle_alpha   90.00
_cell.angle_beta   90.00
_cell.angle_gamma   90.00
#
_symmetry.space_group_name_H-M   'P 1'
#
loop_
_entity.id
_entity.type
_entity.pdbx_description
1 polymer ?
#
loop_
_entity_poly.entity_id
_entity_poly.type
_entity_poly.pdbx_seq_one_letter_code
_entity_poly.pdbx_strand_id
1 'polypeptide(L)'
;MKGAGRAYIDALIDAGFDRAAMQVTQDQSTVGNQAESLQFSVRWGEDDCLIGQVGPSTGQVVTAVMPQLAEGRCLVGTTRPIDW
;
A
#
# COMPACT_ATOMS: atom_id res chain seq x y z
N MET A 1 18.83 -2.39 0.28
CA MET A 1 17.93 -1.41 0.93
C MET A 1 16.53 -2.02 0.92
N LYS A 2 15.80 -2.04 2.04
CA LYS A 2 14.39 -2.48 2.03
C LYS A 2 13.61 -1.58 1.07
N GLY A 3 12.82 -2.14 0.16
CA GLY A 3 11.98 -1.35 -0.75
C GLY A 3 11.00 -0.49 0.05
N ALA A 4 10.69 0.71 -0.45
CA ALA A 4 9.83 1.67 0.27
C ALA A 4 8.48 1.05 0.65
N GLY A 5 7.91 0.19 -0.21
CA GLY A 5 6.65 -0.50 0.06
C GLY A 5 6.69 -1.41 1.28
N ARG A 6 7.77 -2.17 1.45
CA ARG A 6 7.95 -3.04 2.62
C ARG A 6 7.95 -2.24 3.93
N ALA A 7 8.60 -1.07 3.95
CA ALA A 7 8.66 -0.26 5.17
C ALA A 7 7.26 0.17 5.67
N TYR A 8 6.34 0.50 4.76
CA TYR A 8 4.96 0.84 5.13
C TYR A 8 4.15 -0.37 5.58
N ILE A 9 4.34 -1.54 4.94
CA ILE A 9 3.73 -2.79 5.38
C ILE A 9 4.23 -3.19 6.77
N ASP A 10 5.56 -3.15 6.99
CA ASP A 10 6.18 -3.44 8.29
C ASP A 10 5.58 -2.49 9.36
N ALA A 11 5.46 -1.19 9.08
CA ALA A 11 4.88 -0.21 10.01
C ALA A 11 3.40 -0.47 10.34
N LEU A 12 2.59 -0.92 9.37
CA LEU A 12 1.19 -1.28 9.61
C LEU A 12 1.08 -2.56 10.45
N ILE A 13 1.97 -3.53 10.24
CA ILE A 13 2.05 -4.74 11.07
C ILE A 13 2.41 -4.36 12.50
N ASP A 14 3.40 -3.50 12.69
CA ASP A 14 3.82 -2.99 14.01
C ASP A 14 2.68 -2.21 14.71
N ALA A 15 1.80 -1.56 13.94
CA ALA A 15 0.59 -0.91 14.44
C ALA A 15 -0.57 -1.89 14.77
N GLY A 16 -0.41 -3.18 14.49
CA GLY A 16 -1.37 -4.23 14.86
C GLY A 16 -2.35 -4.64 13.75
N PHE A 17 -2.14 -4.21 12.51
CA PHE A 17 -2.98 -4.64 11.39
C PHE A 17 -2.58 -6.01 10.84
N ASP A 18 -3.57 -6.79 10.40
CA ASP A 18 -3.33 -8.07 9.73
C ASP A 18 -2.79 -7.83 8.31
N ARG A 19 -1.67 -8.49 7.98
CA ARG A 19 -1.09 -8.49 6.64
C ARG A 19 -2.08 -8.92 5.56
N ALA A 20 -2.96 -9.87 5.85
CA ALA A 20 -3.99 -10.31 4.89
C ALA A 20 -5.04 -9.23 4.57
N ALA A 21 -5.05 -8.14 5.34
CA ALA A 21 -5.84 -6.94 5.07
C ALA A 21 -5.11 -5.88 4.24
N MET A 22 -3.84 -6.12 3.89
CA MET A 22 -2.99 -5.12 3.26
C MET A 22 -2.83 -5.35 1.76
N GLN A 23 -2.61 -4.25 1.04
CA GLN A 23 -2.22 -4.28 -0.36
C GLN A 23 -1.12 -3.25 -0.60
N VAL A 24 -0.24 -3.51 -1.56
CA VAL A 24 0.83 -2.58 -1.94
C VAL A 24 1.14 -2.75 -3.43
N THR A 25 1.43 -1.64 -4.12
CA THR A 25 1.85 -1.64 -5.53
C THR A 25 3.33 -1.96 -5.64
N GLN A 26 3.83 -2.15 -6.87
CA GLN A 26 5.26 -2.37 -7.08
C GLN A 26 6.08 -1.12 -6.75
N ASP A 27 7.24 -1.37 -6.15
CA ASP A 27 8.21 -0.37 -5.72
C ASP A 27 9.14 0.07 -6.87
N GLN A 28 9.13 -0.67 -7.98
CA GLN A 28 9.98 -0.46 -9.15
C GLN A 28 9.18 -0.56 -10.44
N SER A 29 9.63 0.16 -11.47
CA SER A 29 9.15 0.02 -12.84
C SER A 29 9.72 -1.25 -13.49
N THR A 30 9.19 -1.59 -14.67
CA THR A 30 9.65 -2.76 -15.45
C THR A 30 11.13 -2.70 -15.84
N VAL A 31 11.73 -1.51 -15.84
CA VAL A 31 13.16 -1.29 -16.12
C VAL A 31 14.01 -1.09 -14.86
N GLY A 32 13.44 -1.33 -13.66
CA GLY A 32 14.18 -1.32 -12.39
C GLY A 32 14.36 0.05 -11.73
N ASN A 33 13.75 1.10 -12.27
CA ASN A 33 13.75 2.42 -11.62
C ASN A 33 12.77 2.42 -10.45
N GLN A 34 12.97 3.28 -9.45
CA GLN A 34 11.96 3.49 -8.42
C GLN A 34 10.64 3.94 -9.05
N ALA A 35 9.52 3.46 -8.50
CA ALA A 35 8.21 3.93 -8.91
C ALA A 35 8.04 5.43 -8.58
N GLU A 36 7.48 6.19 -9.52
CA GLU A 36 7.14 7.63 -9.34
C GLU A 36 6.12 7.85 -8.21
N SER A 37 5.28 6.85 -7.99
CA SER A 37 4.41 6.74 -6.84
C SER A 37 4.20 5.26 -6.48
N LEU A 38 4.18 5.00 -5.18
CA LEU A 38 3.82 3.74 -4.56
C LEU A 38 2.55 3.95 -3.76
N GLN A 39 1.60 3.04 -3.88
CA GLN A 39 0.40 3.02 -3.05
C GLN A 39 0.43 1.80 -2.13
N PHE A 40 -0.02 2.00 -0.90
CA PHE A 40 -0.28 0.96 0.08
C PHE A 40 -1.67 1.16 0.66
N SER A 41 -2.25 0.11 1.20
CA SER A 41 -3.54 0.21 1.87
C SER A 41 -3.72 -0.88 2.91
N VAL A 42 -4.65 -0.65 3.83
CA VAL A 42 -5.13 -1.66 4.77
C VAL A 42 -6.64 -1.51 4.96
N ARG A 43 -7.38 -2.62 5.08
CA ARG A 43 -8.80 -2.56 5.48
C ARG A 43 -8.91 -1.89 6.86
N TRP A 44 -9.84 -0.96 6.96
CA TRP A 44 -10.12 -0.18 8.15
C TRP A 44 -11.58 -0.37 8.52
N GLY A 45 -11.84 -1.12 9.59
CA GLY A 45 -13.20 -1.54 9.91
C GLY A 45 -13.77 -2.51 8.88
N GLU A 46 -15.09 -2.51 8.70
CA GLU A 46 -15.81 -3.46 7.84
C GLU A 46 -15.83 -3.02 6.38
N ASP A 47 -16.04 -1.72 6.12
CA ASP A 47 -16.36 -1.21 4.77
C ASP A 47 -15.35 -0.21 4.21
N ASP A 48 -14.32 0.19 4.99
CA ASP A 48 -13.38 1.22 4.57
C ASP A 48 -11.95 0.68 4.40
N CYS A 49 -11.13 1.49 3.74
CA CYS A 49 -9.70 1.29 3.58
C CYS A 49 -8.96 2.58 3.92
N LEU A 50 -7.90 2.46 4.71
CA LEU A 50 -6.87 3.48 4.76
C LEU A 50 -5.93 3.27 3.58
N ILE A 51 -5.86 4.25 2.66
CA ILE A 51 -4.99 4.22 1.49
C ILE A 51 -3.90 5.28 1.66
N GLY A 52 -2.65 4.88 1.50
CA GLY A 52 -1.49 5.76 1.51
C GLY A 52 -0.79 5.80 0.16
N GLN A 53 -0.25 6.96 -0.20
CA GLN A 53 0.58 7.13 -1.39
C GLN A 53 1.90 7.83 -1.04
N VAL A 54 2.98 7.36 -1.66
CA VAL A 54 4.35 7.76 -1.38
C VAL A 54 5.15 7.82 -2.67
N GLY A 55 5.85 8.90 -2.93
CA GLY A 55 6.83 8.96 -4.00
C GLY A 55 7.37 10.37 -4.22
N PRO A 56 8.34 10.55 -5.12
CA PRO A 56 8.83 11.87 -5.51
C PRO A 56 7.71 12.82 -5.91
N SER A 57 6.67 12.27 -6.56
CA SER A 57 5.47 13.01 -7.00
C SER A 57 4.58 13.51 -5.85
N THR A 58 4.58 12.86 -4.68
CA THR A 58 3.77 13.28 -3.52
C THR A 58 4.54 14.15 -2.53
N GLY A 59 5.87 14.09 -2.54
CA GLY A 59 6.78 14.84 -1.66
C GLY A 59 6.77 14.36 -0.20
N GLN A 60 5.59 14.14 0.39
CA GLN A 60 5.37 13.48 1.67
C GLN A 60 4.41 12.30 1.49
N VAL A 61 4.27 11.48 2.54
CA VAL A 61 3.22 10.46 2.59
C VAL A 61 1.87 11.17 2.70
N VAL A 62 0.95 10.82 1.83
CA VAL A 62 -0.45 11.27 1.91
C VAL A 62 -1.34 10.07 2.15
N THR A 63 -2.36 10.24 3.00
CA THR A 63 -3.31 9.16 3.33
C THR A 63 -4.75 9.64 3.24
N ALA A 64 -5.64 8.78 2.80
CA ALA A 64 -7.08 9.02 2.79
C ALA A 64 -7.84 7.75 3.20
N VAL A 65 -9.00 7.92 3.82
CA VAL A 65 -9.96 6.84 4.06
C VAL A 65 -10.93 6.81 2.88
N MET A 66 -11.07 5.65 2.26
CA MET A 66 -11.90 5.44 1.07
C MET A 66 -12.75 4.17 1.26
N PRO A 67 -13.95 4.09 0.66
CA PRO A 67 -14.74 2.86 0.69
C PRO A 67 -13.98 1.68 0.08
N GLN A 68 -14.20 0.49 0.62
CA GLN A 68 -13.75 -0.76 0.03
C GLN A 68 -14.36 -0.96 -1.36
N LEU A 69 -13.56 -1.59 -2.22
CA LEU A 69 -14.00 -2.11 -3.51
C LEU A 69 -14.66 -3.48 -3.30
N ALA A 70 -15.23 -4.01 -4.38
CA ALA A 70 -15.73 -5.38 -4.40
C ALA A 70 -14.68 -6.37 -3.86
N GLU A 71 -15.16 -7.41 -3.17
CA GLU A 71 -14.33 -8.48 -2.59
C GLU A 71 -13.36 -7.99 -1.48
N GLY A 72 -13.63 -6.83 -0.89
CA GLY A 72 -12.86 -6.30 0.24
C GLY A 72 -11.46 -5.80 -0.15
N ARG A 73 -11.28 -5.42 -1.42
CA ARG A 73 -10.04 -4.80 -1.90
C ARG A 73 -10.04 -3.30 -1.63
N CYS A 74 -8.85 -2.72 -1.58
CA CYS A 74 -8.65 -1.29 -1.37
C CYS A 74 -8.05 -0.58 -2.59
N LEU A 75 -7.25 -1.28 -3.40
CA LEU A 75 -6.56 -0.70 -4.55
C LEU A 75 -7.14 -1.19 -5.89
N VAL A 76 -7.14 -0.29 -6.86
CA VAL A 76 -7.43 -0.58 -8.26
C VAL A 76 -6.14 -0.97 -8.97
N GLY A 77 -6.20 -1.95 -9.87
CA GLY A 77 -5.05 -2.42 -10.63
C GLY A 77 -4.30 -3.58 -9.96
N THR A 78 -3.03 -3.73 -10.32
CA THR A 78 -2.19 -4.86 -9.90
C THR A 78 -1.39 -4.51 -8.65
N THR A 79 -1.57 -5.30 -7.61
CA THR A 79 -0.78 -5.24 -6.38
C THR A 79 0.26 -6.36 -6.39
N ARG A 80 1.33 -6.20 -5.63
CA ARG A 80 2.31 -7.28 -5.44
C ARG A 80 1.88 -8.19 -4.28
N PRO A 81 2.16 -9.50 -4.35
CA PRO A 81 2.04 -10.38 -3.19
C PRO A 81 2.90 -9.87 -2.02
N ILE A 82 2.41 -10.04 -0.79
CA ILE A 82 3.10 -9.70 0.45
C ILE A 82 3.57 -10.99 1.16
N ASP A 83 4.60 -11.62 0.60
CA ASP A 83 5.04 -13.00 0.90
C ASP A 83 6.21 -13.11 1.89
N TRP A 84 6.50 -12.05 2.65
CA TRP A 84 7.82 -11.87 3.28
C TRP A 84 7.93 -11.66 4.77
#